data_AF-A0A940QYS0-F1
#
_entry.id   AF-A0A940QYS0-F1
#
_cell.length_a   1.000
_cell.length_b   1.000
_cell.length_c   1.000
_cell.angle_alpha   90.00
_cell.angle_beta   90.00
_cell.angle_gamma   90.00
#
_symmetry.space_group_name_H-M   'P 1'
#
loop_
_entity.id
_entity.type
_entity.pdbx_description
1 polymer ?
#
loop_
_entity_poly.entity_id
_entity_poly.type
_entity_poly.pdbx_seq_one_letter_code
_entity_poly.pdbx_strand_id
1 'polypeptide(L)' 'AQNYFKKPAKELTRQEAAMIAACLPNPKKFTVKPLSNFVAGKYPWVLRQMNNLQNDPDIQTLIQ' A
#
# COMPACT_ATOMS: atom_id res chain seq x y z
N ALA A 1 -9.39 -1.34 -2.05
CA ALA A 1 -9.75 -1.27 -0.63
C ALA A 1 -10.90 -2.22 -0.30
N GLN A 2 -12.11 -1.94 -0.81
CA GLN A 2 -13.32 -2.71 -0.52
C GLN A 2 -13.21 -4.20 -0.89
N ASN A 3 -12.67 -4.51 -2.07
CA ASN A 3 -12.57 -5.89 -2.55
C ASN A 3 -11.64 -6.79 -1.73
N TYR A 4 -10.53 -6.23 -1.19
CA TYR A 4 -9.54 -7.01 -0.43
C TYR A 4 -9.78 -6.92 1.08
N PHE A 5 -10.07 -5.74 1.60
CA PHE A 5 -10.13 -5.50 3.06
C PHE A 5 -11.54 -5.23 3.58
N LYS A 6 -12.55 -5.12 2.70
CA LYS A 6 -13.95 -4.78 3.05
C LYS A 6 -14.06 -3.48 3.87
N LYS A 7 -13.12 -2.55 3.65
CA LYS A 7 -13.04 -1.24 4.31
C LYS A 7 -13.02 -0.13 3.26
N PRO A 8 -13.57 1.06 3.58
CA PRO A 8 -13.44 2.22 2.72
C PRO A 8 -11.96 2.64 2.62
N ALA A 9 -11.57 3.25 1.49
CA ALA A 9 -10.17 3.59 1.22
C ALA A 9 -9.55 4.49 2.29
N LYS A 10 -10.35 5.38 2.90
CA LYS A 10 -9.94 6.30 3.96
C LYS A 10 -9.56 5.61 5.29
N GLU A 11 -10.05 4.39 5.53
CA GLU A 11 -9.83 3.62 6.77
C GLU A 11 -8.75 2.54 6.61
N LEU A 12 -8.08 2.51 5.46
CA LEU A 12 -6.98 1.58 5.26
C LEU A 12 -5.81 1.94 6.17
N THR A 13 -5.27 0.93 6.83
CA THR A 13 -3.99 1.08 7.54
C THR A 13 -2.86 1.29 6.53
N ARG A 14 -1.76 1.91 6.98
CA ARG A 14 -0.56 2.10 6.15
C ARG A 14 -0.04 0.79 5.56
N GLN A 15 -0.15 -0.31 6.32
CA GLN A 15 0.23 -1.65 5.85
C GLN A 15 -0.69 -2.16 4.73
N GLU A 16 -2.01 -2.07 4.91
CA GLU A 16 -2.97 -2.48 3.89
C GLU A 16 -2.83 -1.64 2.61
N ALA A 17 -2.58 -0.34 2.74
CA ALA A 17 -2.27 0.54 1.62
C ALA A 17 -0.97 0.13 0.91
N ALA A 18 0.09 -0.16 1.67
CA ALA A 18 1.36 -0.62 1.11
C ALA A 18 1.24 -1.97 0.37
N MET A 19 0.41 -2.89 0.86
CA MET A 19 0.14 -4.16 0.18
C MET A 19 -0.59 -3.95 -1.15
N ILE A 20 -1.57 -3.04 -1.20
CA ILE A 20 -2.27 -2.67 -2.44
C ILE A 20 -1.30 -1.98 -3.41
N ALA A 21 -0.45 -1.07 -2.93
CA ALA A 21 0.55 -0.43 -3.77
C ALA A 21 1.57 -1.44 -4.34
N ALA A 22 1.97 -2.43 -3.53
CA ALA A 22 2.89 -3.48 -3.95
C ALA A 22 2.31 -4.44 -5.01
N CYS A 23 0.99 -4.56 -5.16
CA CYS A 23 0.38 -5.41 -6.19
C CYS A 23 0.22 -4.76 -7.57
N LEU A 24 0.30 -3.42 -7.66
CA LEU A 24 0.06 -2.65 -8.89
C LEU A 24 0.90 -3.07 -10.11
N PRO A 25 2.16 -3.56 -9.99
CA PRO A 25 2.93 -3.99 -11.16
C PRO A 25 2.26 -5.11 -11.96
N ASN A 26 1.51 -6.00 -11.30
CA ASN A 26 0.69 -7.02 -11.96
C ASN A 26 -0.35 -7.58 -10.97
N PRO A 27 -1.50 -6.91 -10.79
CA PRO A 27 -2.46 -7.26 -9.75
C PRO A 27 -3.19 -8.60 -9.98
N LYS A 28 -3.16 -9.14 -11.21
CA LYS A 28 -3.68 -10.48 -11.51
C LYS A 28 -2.76 -11.58 -10.97
N LYS A 29 -1.44 -11.37 -11.03
CA LYS A 29 -0.42 -12.33 -10.56
C LYS A 29 -0.06 -12.10 -9.08
N PHE A 30 -0.03 -10.85 -8.65
CA PHE A 30 0.38 -10.43 -7.32
C PHE A 30 -0.85 -10.14 -6.47
N THR A 31 -1.43 -11.19 -5.90
CA THR A 31 -2.63 -11.05 -5.06
C THR A 31 -2.28 -10.47 -3.69
N VAL A 32 -3.16 -9.59 -3.19
CA VAL A 32 -3.11 -9.06 -1.82
C VAL A 32 -3.81 -10.00 -0.85
N LYS A 33 -4.90 -10.64 -1.30
CA LYS A 33 -5.59 -11.73 -0.60
C LYS A 33 -5.97 -12.83 -1.61
N PRO A 34 -5.43 -14.07 -1.48
CA PRO A 34 -4.36 -14.47 -0.55
C PRO A 34 -3.07 -13.67 -0.80
N LEU A 35 -2.23 -13.50 0.23
CA LEU A 35 -1.00 -12.73 0.10
C LEU A 35 0.00 -13.50 -0.78
N SER A 36 0.38 -12.92 -1.91
CA SER A 36 1.42 -13.50 -2.77
C SER A 36 2.83 -13.23 -2.24
N ASN A 37 3.78 -14.13 -2.49
CA ASN A 37 5.18 -13.99 -2.06
C ASN A 37 5.83 -12.68 -2.56
N PHE A 38 5.47 -12.24 -3.77
CA PHE A 38 5.95 -10.97 -4.31
C PHE A 38 5.46 -9.78 -3.47
N VAL A 39 4.16 -9.72 -3.18
CA VAL A 39 3.60 -8.66 -2.32
C VAL A 39 4.21 -8.74 -0.93
N ALA A 40 4.33 -9.94 -0.36
CA ALA A 40 4.93 -10.18 0.96
C ALA A 40 6.36 -9.62 1.07
N GLY A 41 7.19 -9.80 0.03
CA GLY A 41 8.55 -9.25 0.00
C GLY A 41 8.60 -7.76 -0.34
N LYS A 42 7.64 -7.24 -1.11
CA LYS A 42 7.66 -5.87 -1.63
C LYS A 42 7.01 -4.85 -0.69
N TYR A 43 5.94 -5.21 0.03
CA TYR A 43 5.23 -4.26 0.90
C TYR A 43 6.11 -3.63 2.00
N PRO A 44 7.10 -4.31 2.61
CA PRO A 44 7.99 -3.69 3.59
C PRO A 44 8.86 -2.59 2.99
N TRP A 45 9.31 -2.78 1.73
CA TRP A 45 10.05 -1.75 1.01
C TRP A 45 9.16 -0.53 0.73
N VAL A 46 7.90 -0.74 0.35
CA VAL A 46 6.92 0.35 0.15
C VAL A 46 6.67 1.11 1.45
N LEU A 47 6.50 0.41 2.58
CA LEU A 47 6.34 1.03 3.90
C LEU A 47 7.53 1.93 4.26
N ARG A 48 8.75 1.49 3.96
CA ARG A 48 9.94 2.31 4.18
C ARG A 48 9.89 3.60 3.35
N GLN A 49 9.47 3.53 2.09
CA GLN A 49 9.32 4.73 1.26
C GLN A 49 8.21 5.64 1.75
N MET A 50 7.07 5.09 2.19
CA MET A 50 5.99 5.87 2.80
C MET A 50 6.44 6.62 4.06
N ASN A 51 7.38 6.06 4.83
CA ASN A 51 7.95 6.73 5.99
C ASN A 51 8.96 7.81 5.59
N ASN A 52 9.78 7.57 4.55
CA ASN A 52 10.72 8.56 4.03
C ASN A 52 10.00 9.81 3.49
N LEU A 53 8.86 9.63 2.82
CA LEU A 53 8.06 10.71 2.22
C LEU A 53 7.15 11.44 3.22
N GLN A 54 6.99 10.92 4.44
CA GLN A 54 6.03 11.45 5.42
C GLN A 54 6.34 12.90 5.83
N ASN A 55 7.62 13.26 5.87
CA ASN A 55 8.08 14.58 6.31
C ASN A 55 8.40 15.51 5.13
N ASP A 56 8.11 15.09 3.91
CA ASP A 56 8.31 15.90 2.72
C ASP A 56 7.23 17.01 2.66
N PRO A 57 7.61 18.30 2.62
CA PRO A 57 6.66 19.41 2.59
C PRO A 57 5.67 19.38 1.43
N ASP A 58 6.11 18.93 0.25
CA ASP A 58 5.26 18.87 -0.93
C ASP A 58 4.20 17.79 -0.77
N ILE A 59 4.57 16.66 -0.17
CA ILE A 59 3.65 15.55 0.11
C ILE A 59 2.64 15.91 1.20
N GLN A 60 3.05 16.66 2.23
CA GLN A 60 2.13 17.12 3.28
C GLN A 60 1.05 18.05 2.72
N THR A 61 1.42 18.92 1.79
CA THR A 61 0.49 19.85 1.12
C THR A 61 -0.57 19.09 0.29
N LEU A 62 -0.22 17.94 -0.30
CA LEU A 62 -1.13 17.13 -1.09
C LEU A 62 -2.09 16.26 -0.27
N ILE A 63 -1.82 16.05 1.01
CA ILE A 63 -2.60 15.19 1.91
C ILE A 63 -3.61 15.99 2.75
N GLN A 64 -3.38 17.31 2.93
CA GLN A 64 -4.33 18.24 3.54
C GLN A 64 -5.62 18.36 2.72
#